data_AF-A0A0D1J159-F1
#
_entry.id   AF-A0A0D1J159-F1
#
_cell.length_a   1.000
_cell.length_b   1.000
_cell.length_c   1.000
_cell.angle_alpha   90.00
_cell.angle_beta   90.00
_cell.angle_gamma   90.00
#
_symmetry.space_group_name_H-M   'P 1'
#
loop_
_entity.id
_entity.type
_entity.pdbx_description
1 polymer ?
#
loop_
_entity_poly.entity_id
_entity_poly.type
_entity_poly.pdbx_seq_one_letter_code
_entity_poly.pdbx_strand_id
1 'polypeptide(L)'
;MKLKESQQQSNRLSNEDLVPLGQEKRTWKAMNFASIWMGCIHNIPTYATVGGLIAIGLSPWQVLAIIITASLILFGALALNGHAGTKYGLPFPVIIRASYGIYGANIPALLRAFTAIMWLGIQTFAGSTALNILLLNMWPGWGEIGGEWNILGIHLSGLLSFVFFWAIHLLVLHHGMESIKRFEVWAGPLVYLVFGGMVWWAVDIAGGLGPIYSQPGKFHTFSETFWPFAAGVTGIIGIWATLILNIPDFTRFAETQKEQIKGQFYGLPGTFALFAFASITETILQKMKEIRSIITCTTRKRIKTAFGCGKRKNMIHFRRIEKQQKTISNPFMPIRCFVMKRPMIFR
;
A
#
# COMPACT_ATOMS: atom_id res chain seq x y z
N MET A 1 -27.77 28.60 39.48
CA MET A 1 -27.98 27.21 38.99
C MET A 1 -27.40 27.02 37.59
N LYS A 2 -27.85 27.78 36.57
CA LYS A 2 -27.32 27.71 35.19
C LYS A 2 -25.79 27.84 35.02
N LEU A 3 -25.12 28.67 35.84
CA LEU A 3 -23.65 28.82 35.81
C LEU A 3 -22.90 27.62 36.41
N LYS A 4 -23.48 26.94 37.41
CA LYS A 4 -22.90 25.70 37.97
C LYS A 4 -23.11 24.53 37.02
N GLU A 5 -24.26 24.46 36.35
CA GLU A 5 -24.52 23.47 35.29
C GLU A 5 -23.60 23.66 34.09
N SER A 6 -23.37 24.91 33.63
CA SER A 6 -22.44 25.18 32.54
C SER A 6 -20.98 24.84 32.91
N GLN A 7 -20.54 25.14 34.14
CA GLN A 7 -19.21 24.75 34.63
C GLN A 7 -19.06 23.22 34.82
N GLN A 8 -20.11 22.54 35.31
CA GLN A 8 -20.07 21.09 35.51
C GLN A 8 -20.17 20.31 34.19
N GLN A 9 -20.87 20.85 33.20
CA GLN A 9 -20.90 20.32 31.83
C GLN A 9 -19.60 20.61 31.07
N SER A 10 -18.96 21.77 31.32
CA SER A 10 -17.61 22.11 30.86
C SER A 10 -16.57 21.10 31.37
N ASN A 11 -16.62 20.72 32.65
CA ASN A 11 -15.72 19.71 33.22
C ASN A 11 -15.95 18.28 32.70
N ARG A 12 -17.15 17.95 32.20
CA ARG A 12 -17.45 16.63 31.63
C ARG A 12 -17.09 16.49 30.15
N LEU A 13 -17.00 17.61 29.41
CA LEU A 13 -16.84 17.62 27.95
C LEU A 13 -15.51 18.21 27.47
N SER A 14 -14.70 18.75 28.40
CA SER A 14 -13.36 19.26 28.13
C SER A 14 -12.31 18.31 28.70
N ASN A 15 -11.26 18.12 27.91
CA ASN A 15 -10.02 17.46 28.28
C ASN A 15 -8.88 18.27 27.66
N GLU A 16 -7.65 18.17 28.17
CA GLU A 16 -6.49 18.87 27.62
C GLU A 16 -6.26 18.56 26.12
N ASP A 17 -6.66 17.36 25.67
CA ASP A 17 -6.59 16.98 24.26
C ASP A 17 -7.71 17.56 23.39
N LEU A 18 -8.82 17.99 23.99
CA LEU A 18 -10.02 18.46 23.30
C LEU A 18 -10.15 19.98 23.27
N VAL A 19 -9.40 20.69 24.11
CA VAL A 19 -9.41 22.16 24.10
C VAL A 19 -8.75 22.70 22.82
N PRO A 20 -9.18 23.88 22.33
CA PRO A 20 -8.53 24.52 21.19
C PRO A 20 -7.03 24.70 21.44
N LEU A 21 -6.22 24.35 20.44
CA LEU A 21 -4.79 24.65 20.51
C LEU A 21 -4.55 26.16 20.42
N GLY A 22 -3.83 26.70 21.42
CA GLY A 22 -3.27 28.05 21.38
C GLY A 22 -2.30 28.21 20.22
N GLN A 23 -2.16 29.45 19.74
CA GLN A 23 -1.36 29.77 18.55
C GLN A 23 0.12 29.41 18.74
N GLU A 24 0.62 29.49 19.98
CA GLU A 24 1.99 29.15 20.37
C GLU A 24 2.33 27.67 20.16
N LYS A 25 1.33 26.78 20.20
CA LYS A 25 1.51 25.34 19.97
C LYS A 25 1.35 24.95 18.49
N ARG A 26 0.95 25.88 17.61
CA ARG A 26 0.74 25.65 16.17
C ARG A 26 2.02 25.85 15.37
N THR A 27 2.92 24.87 15.47
CA THR A 27 4.28 24.95 14.92
C THR A 27 4.47 24.25 13.58
N TRP A 28 3.43 23.58 13.05
CA TRP A 28 3.59 22.76 11.86
C TRP A 28 3.56 23.61 10.59
N LYS A 29 4.64 23.48 9.82
CA LYS A 29 4.81 24.06 8.49
C LYS A 29 4.54 23.02 7.41
N ALA A 30 4.57 23.43 6.14
CA ALA A 30 4.32 22.54 5.00
C ALA A 30 5.17 21.26 5.03
N MET A 31 6.44 21.35 5.46
CA MET A 31 7.34 20.20 5.55
C MET A 31 6.87 19.16 6.57
N ASN A 32 6.31 19.58 7.72
CA ASN A 32 5.80 18.64 8.72
C ASN A 32 4.64 17.81 8.16
N PHE A 33 3.72 18.47 7.43
CA PHE A 33 2.63 17.78 6.75
C PHE A 33 3.16 16.84 5.66
N ALA A 34 4.12 17.29 4.85
CA ALA A 34 4.72 16.45 3.81
C ALA A 34 5.41 15.20 4.39
N SER A 35 6.14 15.35 5.50
CA SER A 35 6.79 14.24 6.21
C SER A 35 5.79 13.21 6.75
N ILE A 36 4.64 13.66 7.26
CA ILE A 36 3.60 12.74 7.73
C ILE A 36 3.02 11.95 6.56
N TRP A 37 2.71 12.62 5.44
CA TRP A 37 2.18 11.92 4.27
C TRP A 37 3.18 10.92 3.68
N MET A 38 4.46 11.26 3.68
CA MET A 38 5.54 10.35 3.30
C MET A 38 5.50 9.04 4.11
N GLY A 39 5.36 9.14 5.44
CA GLY A 39 5.21 7.97 6.31
C GLY A 39 3.88 7.24 6.13
N CYS A 40 2.77 7.97 6.04
CA CYS A 40 1.44 7.36 5.92
C CYS A 40 1.24 6.59 4.61
N ILE A 41 1.73 7.10 3.48
CA ILE A 41 1.56 6.46 2.16
C ILE A 41 2.34 5.15 2.07
N HIS A 42 3.52 5.10 2.71
CA HIS A 42 4.38 3.92 2.72
C HIS A 42 3.83 2.84 3.67
N ASN A 43 2.85 2.08 3.18
CA ASN A 43 2.28 0.96 3.90
C ASN A 43 1.91 -0.19 2.94
N ILE A 44 1.85 -1.41 3.51
CA ILE A 44 1.61 -2.64 2.74
C ILE A 44 0.25 -2.61 2.01
N PRO A 45 -0.86 -2.16 2.62
CA PRO A 45 -2.13 -2.01 1.90
C PRO A 45 -2.06 -1.12 0.64
N THR A 46 -1.27 -0.04 0.66
CA THR A 46 -1.05 0.79 -0.53
C THR A 46 -0.34 -0.01 -1.63
N TYR A 47 0.71 -0.78 -1.29
CA TYR A 47 1.38 -1.67 -2.25
C TYR A 47 0.42 -2.73 -2.82
N ALA A 48 -0.37 -3.36 -1.96
CA ALA A 48 -1.36 -4.35 -2.36
C ALA A 48 -2.42 -3.76 -3.28
N THR A 49 -2.80 -2.49 -3.09
CA THR A 49 -3.75 -1.78 -3.97
C THR A 49 -3.16 -1.59 -5.37
N VAL A 50 -1.90 -1.13 -5.48
CA VAL A 50 -1.19 -1.01 -6.76
C VAL A 50 -1.10 -2.37 -7.45
N GLY A 51 -0.70 -3.40 -6.71
CA GLY A 51 -0.65 -4.78 -7.19
C GLY A 51 -2.00 -5.31 -7.67
N GLY A 52 -3.07 -5.02 -6.92
CA GLY A 52 -4.44 -5.38 -7.26
C GLY A 52 -4.91 -4.71 -8.55
N LEU A 53 -4.63 -3.43 -8.75
CA LEU A 53 -4.96 -2.70 -9.97
C LEU A 53 -4.24 -3.28 -11.20
N ILE A 54 -2.98 -3.68 -11.05
CA ILE A 54 -2.24 -4.39 -12.11
C ILE A 54 -2.80 -5.81 -12.34
N ALA A 55 -3.22 -6.49 -11.28
CA ALA A 55 -3.77 -7.85 -11.34
C ALA A 55 -5.13 -7.92 -12.05
N ILE A 56 -5.99 -6.91 -11.89
CA ILE A 56 -7.26 -6.81 -12.64
C ILE A 56 -7.05 -6.50 -14.13
N GLY A 57 -5.81 -6.22 -14.54
CA GLY A 57 -5.41 -6.07 -15.92
C GLY A 57 -5.28 -4.63 -16.40
N LEU A 58 -5.20 -3.64 -15.50
CA LEU A 58 -4.87 -2.28 -15.91
C LEU A 58 -3.40 -2.18 -16.33
N SER A 59 -3.13 -1.33 -17.33
CA SER A 59 -1.76 -1.02 -17.74
C SER A 59 -1.05 -0.17 -16.68
N PRO A 60 0.29 -0.18 -16.65
CA PRO A 60 1.07 0.61 -15.67
C PRO A 60 0.72 2.10 -15.71
N TRP A 61 0.51 2.63 -16.92
CA TRP A 61 0.08 4.03 -17.12
C TRP A 61 -1.35 4.29 -16.64
N GLN A 62 -2.28 3.36 -16.86
CA GLN A 62 -3.65 3.47 -16.34
C GLN A 62 -3.65 3.49 -14.81
N VAL A 63 -2.87 2.62 -14.16
CA VAL A 63 -2.74 2.59 -12.70
C VAL A 63 -2.15 3.89 -12.16
N LEU A 64 -1.08 4.40 -12.79
CA LEU A 64 -0.49 5.68 -12.40
C LEU A 64 -1.50 6.83 -12.53
N ALA A 65 -2.26 6.88 -13.64
CA ALA A 65 -3.29 7.89 -13.85
C ALA A 65 -4.43 7.80 -12.81
N ILE A 66 -4.84 6.59 -12.42
CA ILE A 66 -5.84 6.38 -11.35
C ILE A 66 -5.32 6.94 -10.02
N ILE A 67 -4.07 6.64 -9.64
CA ILE A 67 -3.50 7.09 -8.37
C ILE A 67 -3.35 8.61 -8.34
N ILE A 68 -2.85 9.22 -9.42
CA ILE A 68 -2.72 10.68 -9.51
C ILE A 68 -4.10 11.33 -9.42
N THR A 69 -5.08 10.85 -10.18
CA THR A 69 -6.45 11.39 -10.17
C THR A 69 -7.08 11.25 -8.78
N ALA A 70 -6.98 10.09 -8.15
CA ALA A 70 -7.48 9.86 -6.80
C ALA A 70 -6.78 10.78 -5.79
N SER A 71 -5.45 10.94 -5.87
CA SER A 71 -4.68 11.79 -4.97
C SER A 71 -5.06 13.28 -5.06
N LEU A 72 -5.41 13.77 -6.26
CA LEU A 72 -5.87 15.14 -6.45
C LEU A 72 -7.28 15.36 -5.87
N ILE A 73 -8.19 14.40 -6.06
CA ILE A 73 -9.52 14.43 -5.46
C ILE A 73 -9.42 14.38 -3.93
N LEU A 74 -8.58 13.48 -3.40
CA LEU A 74 -8.29 13.34 -1.98
C LEU A 74 -7.72 14.64 -1.41
N PHE A 75 -6.76 15.26 -2.09
CA PHE A 75 -6.20 16.54 -1.70
C PHE A 75 -7.30 17.62 -1.57
N GLY A 76 -8.20 17.72 -2.54
CA GLY A 76 -9.33 18.65 -2.46
C GLY A 76 -10.20 18.41 -1.23
N ALA A 77 -10.58 17.15 -0.97
CA ALA A 77 -11.39 16.79 0.19
C ALA A 77 -10.68 17.05 1.53
N LEU A 78 -9.37 16.79 1.60
CA LEU A 78 -8.52 17.04 2.78
C LEU A 78 -8.34 18.53 3.04
N ALA A 79 -8.14 19.32 1.99
CA ALA A 79 -7.99 20.77 2.10
C ALA A 79 -9.26 21.41 2.69
N LEU A 80 -10.44 20.96 2.23
CA LEU A 80 -11.74 21.43 2.71
C LEU A 80 -12.03 20.98 4.14
N ASN A 81 -11.89 19.69 4.46
CA ASN A 81 -12.14 19.18 5.82
C ASN A 81 -11.11 19.71 6.83
N GLY A 82 -9.86 19.90 6.41
CA GLY A 82 -8.77 20.41 7.25
C GLY A 82 -8.89 21.89 7.62
N HIS A 83 -9.70 22.67 6.88
CA HIS A 83 -9.83 24.11 7.08
C HIS A 83 -10.32 24.46 8.49
N ALA A 84 -11.35 23.78 8.98
CA ALA A 84 -11.89 24.01 10.32
C ALA A 84 -10.86 23.67 11.41
N GLY A 85 -10.07 22.60 11.21
CA GLY A 85 -8.97 22.23 12.11
C GLY A 85 -7.91 23.33 12.21
N THR A 86 -7.42 23.83 11.07
CA THR A 86 -6.40 24.89 11.02
C THR A 86 -6.90 26.22 11.58
N LYS A 87 -8.12 26.62 11.23
CA LYS A 87 -8.69 27.92 11.63
C LYS A 87 -8.97 27.97 13.12
N TYR A 88 -9.63 26.95 13.66
CA TYR A 88 -10.09 26.94 15.05
C TYR A 88 -9.16 26.19 16.02
N GLY A 89 -8.18 25.44 15.53
CA GLY A 89 -7.29 24.63 16.36
C GLY A 89 -8.01 23.47 17.05
N LEU A 90 -9.12 23.00 16.47
CA LEU A 90 -9.99 21.99 17.07
C LEU A 90 -9.75 20.61 16.45
N PRO A 91 -9.76 19.53 17.25
CA PRO A 91 -9.70 18.17 16.72
C PRO A 91 -11.05 17.72 16.15
N PHE A 92 -11.04 16.63 15.40
CA PHE A 92 -12.22 16.06 14.75
C PHE A 92 -13.40 15.80 15.71
N PRO A 93 -13.22 15.19 16.90
CA PRO A 93 -14.32 14.89 17.81
C PRO A 93 -15.03 16.14 18.37
N VAL A 94 -14.42 17.31 18.27
CA VAL A 94 -15.03 18.58 18.69
C VAL A 94 -15.77 19.23 17.52
N ILE A 95 -15.15 19.26 16.34
CA ILE A 95 -15.76 19.82 15.12
C ILE A 95 -17.04 19.06 14.77
N ILE A 96 -17.04 17.74 14.88
CA ILE A 96 -18.21 16.91 14.52
C ILE A 96 -19.44 17.16 15.41
N ARG A 97 -19.25 17.75 16.61
CA ARG A 97 -20.35 18.16 17.51
C ARG A 97 -21.20 19.26 16.92
N ALA A 98 -20.67 20.08 16.01
CA ALA A 98 -21.44 21.11 15.33
C ALA A 98 -22.50 20.51 14.39
N SER A 99 -22.26 19.33 13.82
CA SER A 99 -23.19 18.67 12.89
C SER A 99 -24.10 17.66 13.58
N TYR A 100 -23.58 16.88 14.53
CA TYR A 100 -24.31 15.77 15.18
C TYR A 100 -24.77 16.09 16.61
N GLY A 101 -24.46 17.29 17.12
CA GLY A 101 -24.66 17.62 18.54
C GLY A 101 -23.67 16.90 19.46
N ILE A 102 -23.76 17.20 20.76
CA ILE A 102 -22.81 16.69 21.78
C ILE A 102 -22.88 15.17 21.90
N TYR A 103 -24.09 14.61 22.01
CA TYR A 103 -24.29 13.17 22.18
C TYR A 103 -24.24 12.41 20.86
N GLY A 104 -24.74 13.00 19.77
CA GLY A 104 -24.72 12.35 18.45
C GLY A 104 -23.31 12.23 17.86
N ALA A 105 -22.38 13.12 18.24
CA ALA A 105 -20.96 13.02 17.88
C ALA A 105 -20.28 11.71 18.30
N ASN A 106 -20.84 10.98 19.26
CA ASN A 106 -20.31 9.68 19.68
C ASN A 106 -20.44 8.62 18.58
N ILE A 107 -21.47 8.68 17.73
CA ILE A 107 -21.65 7.72 16.64
C ILE A 107 -20.47 7.75 15.65
N PRO A 108 -20.14 8.90 15.01
CA PRO A 108 -18.99 8.96 14.11
C PRO A 108 -17.66 8.74 14.85
N ALA A 109 -17.55 9.11 16.12
CA ALA A 109 -16.36 8.84 16.92
C ALA A 109 -16.13 7.33 17.12
N LEU A 110 -17.18 6.56 17.41
CA LEU A 110 -17.13 5.10 17.55
C LEU A 110 -16.85 4.40 16.21
N LEU A 111 -17.49 4.85 15.12
CA LEU A 111 -17.19 4.33 13.78
C LEU A 111 -15.71 4.54 13.41
N ARG A 112 -15.17 5.72 13.73
CA ARG A 112 -13.73 6.00 13.54
C ARG A 112 -12.84 5.09 14.38
N ALA A 113 -13.20 4.85 15.65
CA ALA A 113 -12.46 3.94 16.52
C ALA A 113 -12.48 2.50 15.98
N PHE A 114 -13.62 2.03 15.50
CA PHE A 114 -13.74 0.72 14.85
C PHE A 114 -12.81 0.60 13.63
N THR A 115 -12.83 1.58 12.73
CA THR A 115 -11.92 1.55 11.57
C THR A 115 -10.45 1.62 11.96
N ALA A 116 -10.10 2.36 13.02
CA ALA A 116 -8.74 2.39 13.54
C ALA A 116 -8.27 1.01 14.04
N ILE A 117 -9.14 0.25 14.70
CA ILE A 117 -8.86 -1.13 15.14
C ILE A 117 -8.66 -2.04 13.93
N MET A 118 -9.49 -1.90 12.88
CA MET A 118 -9.31 -2.65 11.63
C MET A 118 -7.97 -2.35 10.95
N TRP A 119 -7.59 -1.06 10.91
CA TRP A 119 -6.29 -0.63 10.39
C TRP A 119 -5.12 -1.19 11.19
N LEU A 120 -5.22 -1.20 12.52
CA LEU A 120 -4.23 -1.88 13.35
C LEU A 120 -4.13 -3.37 13.03
N GLY A 121 -5.27 -4.04 12.85
CA GLY A 121 -5.34 -5.46 12.51
C GLY A 121 -4.65 -5.80 11.19
N ILE A 122 -4.98 -5.09 10.11
CA ILE A 122 -4.40 -5.37 8.78
C ILE A 122 -2.89 -5.09 8.74
N GLN A 123 -2.42 -4.05 9.42
CA GLN A 123 -0.99 -3.70 9.47
C GLN A 123 -0.20 -4.70 10.34
N THR A 124 -0.76 -5.12 11.47
CA THR A 124 -0.17 -6.16 12.33
C THR A 124 -0.09 -7.49 11.58
N PHE A 125 -1.15 -7.85 10.86
CA PHE A 125 -1.17 -9.07 10.04
C PHE A 125 -0.13 -9.02 8.92
N ALA A 126 -0.07 -7.91 8.18
CA ALA A 126 0.89 -7.73 7.11
C ALA A 126 2.35 -7.77 7.63
N GLY A 127 2.63 -7.08 8.74
CA GLY A 127 3.93 -7.13 9.42
C GLY A 127 4.30 -8.52 9.92
N SER A 128 3.34 -9.25 10.48
CA SER A 128 3.56 -10.64 10.92
C SER A 128 3.85 -11.61 9.78
N THR A 129 3.27 -11.37 8.60
CA THR A 129 3.55 -12.17 7.40
C THR A 129 4.98 -11.95 6.93
N ALA A 130 5.45 -10.69 6.93
CA ALA A 130 6.84 -10.37 6.61
C ALA A 130 7.80 -11.00 7.63
N LEU A 131 7.47 -10.96 8.92
CA LEU A 131 8.24 -11.63 9.97
C LEU A 131 8.28 -13.15 9.77
N ASN A 132 7.14 -13.78 9.46
CA ASN A 132 7.08 -15.21 9.23
C ASN A 132 7.96 -15.62 8.04
N ILE A 133 7.95 -14.86 6.95
CA ILE A 133 8.83 -15.10 5.80
C ILE A 133 10.30 -14.95 6.21
N LEU A 134 10.65 -13.94 7.02
CA LEU A 134 12.02 -13.78 7.53
C LEU A 134 12.45 -15.00 8.35
N LEU A 135 11.60 -15.45 9.28
CA LEU A 135 11.88 -16.61 10.13
C LEU A 135 12.02 -17.90 9.31
N LEU A 136 11.19 -18.12 8.30
CA LEU A 136 11.32 -19.27 7.38
C LEU A 136 12.65 -19.26 6.61
N ASN A 137 13.16 -18.09 6.24
CA ASN A 137 14.46 -17.98 5.55
C ASN A 137 15.64 -18.18 6.50
N MET A 138 15.52 -17.78 7.76
CA MET A 138 16.58 -17.96 8.77
C MET A 138 16.59 -19.37 9.36
N TRP A 139 15.42 -19.94 9.60
CA TRP A 139 15.22 -21.25 10.20
C TRP A 139 14.13 -22.02 9.43
N PRO A 140 14.52 -22.90 8.50
CA PRO A 140 13.55 -23.67 7.70
C PRO A 140 12.60 -24.55 8.53
N GLY A 141 13.06 -25.04 9.70
CA GLY A 141 12.25 -25.81 10.63
C GLY A 141 11.10 -25.02 11.28
N TRP A 142 11.11 -23.68 11.19
CA TRP A 142 9.99 -22.84 11.62
C TRP A 142 8.69 -23.18 10.89
N GLY A 143 8.79 -23.56 9.61
CA GLY A 143 7.62 -23.91 8.79
C GLY A 143 6.97 -25.24 9.18
N GLU A 144 7.72 -26.12 9.86
CA GLU A 144 7.25 -27.44 10.29
C GLU A 144 6.59 -27.39 11.68
N ILE A 145 6.71 -26.25 12.38
CA ILE A 145 6.12 -26.05 13.71
C ILE A 145 4.60 -26.12 13.60
N GLY A 146 4.01 -27.10 14.29
CA GLY A 146 2.57 -27.34 14.32
C GLY A 146 2.05 -28.33 13.28
N GLY A 147 2.91 -28.91 12.42
CA GLY A 147 2.48 -29.93 11.45
C GLY A 147 1.32 -29.47 10.56
N GLU A 148 0.23 -30.24 10.52
CA GLU A 148 -0.98 -29.91 9.75
C GLU A 148 -1.93 -28.93 10.46
N TRP A 149 -1.56 -28.39 11.62
CA TRP A 149 -2.39 -27.46 12.34
C TRP A 149 -2.63 -26.19 11.52
N ASN A 150 -3.90 -25.94 11.24
CA ASN A 150 -4.35 -24.80 10.46
C ASN A 150 -5.69 -24.32 11.01
N ILE A 151 -5.75 -23.06 11.42
CA ILE A 151 -6.99 -22.38 11.80
C ILE A 151 -7.22 -21.24 10.81
N LEU A 152 -8.39 -21.24 10.15
CA LEU A 152 -8.81 -20.18 9.23
C LEU A 152 -7.79 -19.88 8.09
N GLY A 153 -6.99 -20.87 7.69
CA GLY A 153 -5.95 -20.72 6.66
C GLY A 153 -4.58 -20.27 7.19
N ILE A 154 -4.42 -20.12 8.51
CA ILE A 154 -3.17 -19.71 9.16
C ILE A 154 -2.53 -20.92 9.85
N HIS A 155 -1.31 -21.26 9.43
CA HIS A 155 -0.47 -22.25 10.09
C HIS A 155 0.01 -21.76 11.47
N LEU A 156 0.39 -22.68 12.35
CA LEU A 156 0.84 -22.34 13.70
C LEU A 156 2.03 -21.36 13.69
N SER A 157 2.98 -21.56 12.79
CA SER A 157 4.12 -20.66 12.55
C SER A 157 3.69 -19.23 12.21
N GLY A 158 2.63 -19.07 11.41
CA GLY A 158 2.02 -17.79 11.08
C GLY A 158 1.35 -17.14 12.29
N LEU A 159 0.60 -17.90 13.08
CA LEU A 159 -0.04 -17.39 14.30
C LEU A 159 0.98 -16.97 15.35
N LEU A 160 2.04 -17.75 15.55
CA LEU A 160 3.13 -17.40 16.47
C LEU A 160 3.83 -16.11 16.02
N SER A 161 4.09 -15.97 14.72
CA SER A 161 4.64 -14.74 14.15
C SER A 161 3.70 -13.54 14.37
N PHE A 162 2.38 -13.75 14.25
CA PHE A 162 1.37 -12.73 14.53
C PHE A 162 1.37 -12.29 15.99
N VAL A 163 1.29 -13.23 16.93
CA VAL A 163 1.29 -12.91 18.37
C VAL A 163 2.59 -12.24 18.77
N PHE A 164 3.72 -12.70 18.24
CA PHE A 164 5.02 -12.10 18.51
C PHE A 164 5.14 -10.67 17.96
N PHE A 165 4.74 -10.45 16.70
CA PHE A 165 4.74 -9.12 16.09
C PHE A 165 3.79 -8.17 16.83
N TRP A 166 2.61 -8.65 17.21
CA TRP A 166 1.64 -7.91 18.01
C TRP A 166 2.17 -7.55 19.40
N ALA A 167 2.85 -8.49 20.08
CA ALA A 167 3.48 -8.24 21.36
C ALA A 167 4.57 -7.16 21.27
N ILE A 168 5.43 -7.21 20.23
CA ILE A 168 6.41 -6.14 19.97
C ILE A 168 5.71 -4.81 19.76
N HIS A 169 4.62 -4.78 18.97
CA HIS A 169 3.86 -3.56 18.74
C HIS A 169 3.32 -2.97 20.05
N LEU A 170 2.77 -3.79 20.94
CA LEU A 170 2.31 -3.36 22.27
C LEU A 170 3.45 -2.87 23.17
N LEU A 171 4.61 -3.54 23.15
CA LEU A 171 5.79 -3.13 23.92
C LEU A 171 6.29 -1.76 23.46
N VAL A 172 6.36 -1.53 22.16
CA VAL A 172 6.75 -0.24 21.58
C VAL A 172 5.76 0.85 21.97
N LEU A 173 4.45 0.55 21.93
CA LEU A 173 3.41 1.49 22.35
C LEU A 173 3.50 1.83 23.84
N HIS A 174 3.87 0.87 24.69
CA HIS A 174 4.01 1.08 26.13
C HIS A 174 5.14 2.07 26.48
N HIS A 175 6.21 2.13 25.68
CA HIS A 175 7.31 3.08 25.87
C HIS A 175 6.99 4.52 25.42
N GLY A 176 5.75 4.76 24.96
CA GLY A 176 5.23 6.08 24.61
C GLY A 176 5.69 6.61 23.24
N MET A 177 5.08 7.73 22.84
CA MET A 177 5.25 8.34 21.51
C MET A 177 6.68 8.84 21.24
N GLU A 178 7.42 9.23 22.28
CA GLU A 178 8.78 9.76 22.14
C GLU A 178 9.76 8.67 21.64
N SER A 179 9.59 7.43 22.09
CA SER A 179 10.40 6.29 21.62
C SER A 179 10.14 5.98 20.15
N ILE A 180 8.86 5.99 19.74
CA ILE A 180 8.45 5.77 18.35
C ILE A 180 9.07 6.83 17.44
N LYS A 181 8.99 8.10 17.83
CA LYS A 181 9.56 9.22 17.07
C LYS A 181 11.06 9.06 16.85
N ARG A 182 11.81 8.65 17.89
CA ARG A 182 13.26 8.40 17.78
C ARG A 182 13.58 7.23 16.85
N PHE A 183 12.80 6.14 16.93
CA PHE A 183 12.95 5.01 16.02
C PHE A 183 12.68 5.40 14.57
N GLU A 184 11.63 6.18 14.32
CA GLU A 184 11.22 6.62 12.99
C GLU A 184 12.27 7.52 12.30
N VAL A 185 12.99 8.34 13.05
CA VAL A 185 14.09 9.18 12.52
C VAL A 185 15.19 8.34 11.86
N TRP A 186 15.47 7.15 12.37
CA TRP A 186 16.46 6.23 11.79
C TRP A 186 15.84 5.27 10.78
N ALA A 187 14.65 4.73 11.07
CA ALA A 187 13.96 3.77 10.22
C ALA A 187 13.48 4.40 8.90
N GLY A 188 13.00 5.64 8.92
CA GLY A 188 12.48 6.34 7.74
C GLY A 188 13.49 6.41 6.59
N PRO A 189 14.69 7.00 6.79
CA PRO A 189 15.74 7.03 5.77
C PRO A 189 16.16 5.65 5.27
N LEU A 190 16.24 4.66 6.17
CA LEU A 190 16.60 3.29 5.81
C LEU A 190 15.56 2.66 4.88
N VAL A 191 14.28 2.84 5.16
CA VAL A 191 13.18 2.37 4.31
C VAL A 191 13.27 3.00 2.92
N TYR A 192 13.54 4.30 2.81
CA TYR A 192 13.71 4.95 1.51
C TYR A 192 14.95 4.48 0.75
N LEU A 193 16.05 4.16 1.45
CA LEU A 193 17.24 3.60 0.83
C LEU A 193 16.95 2.21 0.25
N VAL A 194 16.31 1.34 1.04
CA VAL A 194 15.92 -0.01 0.58
C VAL A 194 14.94 0.08 -0.57
N PHE A 195 13.93 0.95 -0.47
CA PHE A 195 12.93 1.15 -1.50
C PHE A 195 13.54 1.70 -2.80
N GLY A 196 14.40 2.72 -2.72
CA GLY A 196 15.14 3.24 -3.88
C GLY A 196 16.07 2.19 -4.50
N GLY A 197 16.74 1.39 -3.67
CA GLY A 197 17.58 0.28 -4.11
C GLY A 197 16.79 -0.82 -4.83
N MET A 198 15.59 -1.15 -4.33
CA MET A 198 14.70 -2.12 -4.97
C MET A 198 14.20 -1.63 -6.33
N VAL A 199 13.84 -0.35 -6.45
CA VAL A 199 13.48 0.27 -7.74
C VAL A 199 14.65 0.23 -8.71
N TRP A 200 15.85 0.63 -8.28
CA TRP A 200 17.03 0.59 -9.15
C TRP A 200 17.32 -0.83 -9.63
N TRP A 201 17.32 -1.80 -8.72
CA TRP A 201 17.49 -3.21 -9.04
C TRP A 201 16.40 -3.74 -10.00
N ALA A 202 15.16 -3.29 -9.83
CA ALA A 202 14.07 -3.64 -10.73
C ALA A 202 14.28 -3.12 -12.15
N VAL A 203 14.75 -1.87 -12.27
CA VAL A 203 15.06 -1.24 -13.56
C VAL A 203 16.24 -1.95 -14.25
N ASP A 204 17.28 -2.29 -13.49
CA ASP A 204 18.46 -2.98 -14.01
C ASP A 204 18.10 -4.36 -14.58
N ILE A 205 17.35 -5.18 -13.83
CA ILE A 205 16.91 -6.50 -14.30
C ILE A 205 15.94 -6.41 -15.49
N ALA A 206 15.08 -5.39 -15.52
CA ALA A 206 14.13 -5.21 -16.61
C ALA A 206 14.80 -4.70 -17.90
N GLY A 207 16.05 -4.24 -17.85
CA GLY A 207 16.73 -3.61 -18.98
C GLY A 207 16.23 -2.18 -19.25
N GLY A 208 15.78 -1.48 -18.21
CA GLY A 208 15.27 -0.11 -18.26
C GLY A 208 13.78 0.02 -17.91
N LEU A 209 13.28 1.26 -17.91
CA LEU A 209 11.88 1.58 -17.61
C LEU A 209 10.92 1.25 -18.77
N GLY A 210 11.42 1.26 -20.01
CA GLY A 210 10.61 1.01 -21.21
C GLY A 210 9.84 -0.31 -21.15
N PRO A 211 10.50 -1.46 -20.92
CA PRO A 211 9.85 -2.77 -20.83
C PRO A 211 8.81 -2.89 -19.71
N ILE A 212 8.98 -2.13 -18.61
CA ILE A 212 8.07 -2.11 -17.47
C ILE A 212 6.79 -1.37 -17.83
N TYR A 213 6.91 -0.14 -18.35
CA TYR A 213 5.77 0.72 -18.64
C TYR A 213 5.09 0.43 -19.98
N SER A 214 5.74 -0.35 -20.87
CA SER A 214 5.17 -0.81 -22.13
C SER A 214 4.34 -2.09 -22.00
N GLN A 215 4.13 -2.61 -20.79
CA GLN A 215 3.30 -3.79 -20.62
C GLN A 215 1.86 -3.53 -21.05
N PRO A 216 1.30 -4.35 -21.95
CA PRO A 216 -0.06 -4.17 -22.42
C PRO A 216 -1.04 -4.42 -21.27
N GLY A 217 -1.96 -3.47 -21.07
CA GLY A 217 -3.15 -3.69 -20.26
C GLY A 217 -4.18 -4.55 -21.01
N LYS A 218 -5.16 -5.08 -20.28
CA LYS A 218 -6.32 -5.81 -20.80
C LYS A 218 -7.31 -4.89 -21.53
N PHE A 219 -7.40 -3.63 -21.09
CA PHE A 219 -8.35 -2.65 -21.59
C PHE A 219 -7.64 -1.68 -22.54
N HIS A 220 -8.10 -1.64 -23.79
CA HIS A 220 -7.45 -0.87 -24.85
C HIS A 220 -8.24 0.35 -25.28
N THR A 221 -9.57 0.32 -25.13
CA THR A 221 -10.44 1.43 -25.48
C THR A 221 -10.85 2.23 -24.23
N PHE A 222 -11.24 3.49 -24.45
CA PHE A 222 -11.69 4.35 -23.36
C PHE A 222 -12.96 3.81 -22.69
N SER A 223 -13.93 3.32 -23.46
CA SER A 223 -15.18 2.76 -22.94
C SER A 223 -14.97 1.52 -22.06
N GLU A 224 -14.04 0.64 -22.45
CA GLU A 224 -13.64 -0.52 -21.64
C GLU A 224 -12.91 -0.12 -20.36
N THR A 225 -12.09 0.93 -20.42
CA THR A 225 -11.26 1.37 -19.30
C THR A 225 -12.03 2.21 -18.29
N PHE A 226 -13.10 2.89 -18.70
CA PHE A 226 -13.82 3.87 -17.88
C PHE A 226 -14.31 3.30 -16.53
N TRP A 227 -15.02 2.16 -16.56
CA TRP A 227 -15.56 1.56 -15.33
C TRP A 227 -14.46 1.01 -14.41
N PRO A 228 -13.47 0.23 -14.89
CA PRO A 228 -12.31 -0.15 -14.09
C PRO A 228 -11.53 1.05 -13.53
N PHE A 229 -11.39 2.13 -14.31
CA PHE A 229 -10.73 3.36 -13.89
C PHE A 229 -11.50 4.04 -12.75
N ALA A 230 -12.80 4.24 -12.92
CA ALA A 230 -13.66 4.84 -11.90
C ALA A 230 -13.68 4.01 -10.62
N ALA A 231 -13.77 2.68 -10.73
CA ALA A 231 -13.69 1.76 -9.60
C ALA A 231 -12.32 1.80 -8.89
N GLY A 232 -11.24 1.94 -9.65
CA GLY A 232 -9.89 2.12 -9.08
C GLY A 232 -9.75 3.44 -8.32
N VAL A 233 -10.26 4.53 -8.89
CA VAL A 233 -10.24 5.86 -8.24
C VAL A 233 -11.06 5.83 -6.96
N THR A 234 -12.29 5.31 -7.00
CA THR A 234 -13.14 5.21 -5.80
C THR A 234 -12.57 4.23 -4.77
N GLY A 235 -11.93 3.15 -5.21
CA GLY A 235 -11.23 2.21 -4.33
C GLY A 235 -10.12 2.88 -3.52
N ILE A 236 -9.25 3.65 -4.19
CA ILE A 236 -8.21 4.43 -3.51
C ILE A 236 -8.84 5.46 -2.57
N ILE A 237 -9.85 6.21 -3.03
CA ILE A 237 -10.52 7.19 -2.16
C ILE A 237 -11.11 6.51 -0.92
N GLY A 238 -11.73 5.33 -1.07
CA GLY A 238 -12.30 4.56 0.03
C GLY A 238 -11.28 4.16 1.08
N ILE A 239 -10.07 3.77 0.66
CA ILE A 239 -8.96 3.46 1.58
C ILE A 239 -8.59 4.68 2.44
N TRP A 240 -8.55 5.87 1.84
CA TRP A 240 -8.13 7.10 2.52
C TRP A 240 -9.29 7.88 3.16
N ALA A 241 -10.53 7.47 2.94
CA ALA A 241 -11.73 8.20 3.38
C ALA A 241 -11.75 8.47 4.88
N THR A 242 -11.28 7.51 5.69
CA THR A 242 -11.23 7.68 7.15
C THR A 242 -10.29 8.80 7.56
N LEU A 243 -9.16 8.97 6.85
CA LEU A 243 -8.19 10.02 7.11
C LEU A 243 -8.71 11.40 6.68
N ILE A 244 -9.53 11.47 5.62
CA ILE A 244 -10.18 12.71 5.19
C ILE A 244 -11.06 13.28 6.30
N LEU A 245 -11.83 12.41 6.97
CA LEU A 245 -12.77 12.83 8.00
C LEU A 245 -12.04 13.37 9.24
N ASN A 246 -10.96 12.72 9.67
CA ASN A 246 -10.25 13.09 10.89
C ASN A 246 -8.98 13.92 10.65
N ILE A 247 -8.79 14.45 9.44
CA ILE A 247 -7.68 15.36 9.14
C ILE A 247 -7.54 16.56 10.10
N PRO A 248 -8.62 17.10 10.74
CA PRO A 248 -8.47 18.15 11.75
C PRO A 248 -7.60 17.77 12.95
N ASP A 249 -7.45 16.48 13.25
CA ASP A 249 -6.56 16.00 14.32
C ASP A 249 -5.09 16.39 14.02
N PHE A 250 -4.72 16.52 12.75
CA PHE A 250 -3.41 16.96 12.30
C PHE A 250 -3.38 18.45 11.98
N THR A 251 -4.40 18.96 11.28
CA THR A 251 -4.37 20.35 10.80
C THR A 251 -4.56 21.38 11.91
N ARG A 252 -5.06 20.98 13.08
CA ARG A 252 -5.06 21.83 14.29
C ARG A 252 -3.69 22.33 14.73
N PHE A 253 -2.62 21.66 14.31
CA PHE A 253 -1.23 22.05 14.61
C PHE A 253 -0.62 22.98 13.55
N ALA A 254 -1.33 23.26 12.44
CA ALA A 254 -0.84 24.10 11.35
C ALA A 254 -0.67 25.56 11.79
N GLU A 255 0.48 26.16 11.46
CA GLU A 255 0.75 27.57 11.71
C GLU A 255 -0.20 28.48 10.91
N THR A 256 -0.41 28.15 9.63
CA THR A 256 -1.33 28.88 8.74
C THR A 256 -2.06 27.96 7.77
N GLN A 257 -3.18 28.46 7.23
CA GLN A 257 -3.94 27.77 6.18
C GLN A 257 -3.10 27.52 4.91
N LYS A 258 -2.19 28.43 4.58
CA LYS A 258 -1.31 28.30 3.41
C LYS A 258 -0.33 27.14 3.59
N GLU A 259 0.25 27.01 4.79
CA GLU A 259 1.16 25.92 5.12
C GLU A 259 0.47 24.56 5.11
N GLN A 260 -0.78 24.48 5.62
CA GLN A 260 -1.60 23.27 5.50
C GLN A 260 -1.81 22.87 4.03
N ILE A 261 -2.28 23.79 3.18
CA ILE A 261 -2.60 23.49 1.78
C ILE A 261 -1.34 23.10 1.02
N LYS A 262 -0.25 23.87 1.14
CA LYS A 262 1.03 23.54 0.48
C LYS A 262 1.56 22.19 0.95
N GLY A 263 1.57 21.94 2.26
CA GLY A 263 2.05 20.70 2.84
C GLY A 263 1.25 19.47 2.40
N GLN A 264 -0.07 19.58 2.31
CA GLN A 264 -0.93 18.51 1.80
C GLN A 264 -0.77 18.31 0.29
N PHE A 265 -0.55 19.37 -0.50
CA PHE A 265 -0.36 19.24 -1.95
C PHE A 265 0.96 18.54 -2.31
N TYR A 266 2.07 18.96 -1.71
CA TYR A 266 3.36 18.32 -1.94
C TYR A 266 3.44 16.96 -1.24
N GLY A 267 2.86 16.86 -0.05
CA GLY A 267 2.84 15.66 0.77
C GLY A 267 2.02 14.55 0.15
N LEU A 268 0.79 14.82 -0.32
CA LEU A 268 -0.08 13.78 -0.86
C LEU A 268 0.18 13.57 -2.37
N PRO A 269 -0.35 14.37 -3.32
CA PRO A 269 -0.12 14.15 -4.75
C PRO A 269 1.34 13.89 -5.16
N GLY A 270 2.28 14.67 -4.63
CA GLY A 270 3.70 14.54 -4.95
C GLY A 270 4.29 13.20 -4.53
N THR A 271 4.19 12.86 -3.24
CA THR A 271 4.79 11.62 -2.73
C THR A 271 4.01 10.39 -3.20
N PHE A 272 2.69 10.50 -3.38
CA PHE A 272 1.87 9.38 -3.84
C PHE A 272 2.18 9.02 -5.30
N ALA A 273 2.45 10.01 -6.15
CA ALA A 273 2.89 9.76 -7.52
C ALA A 273 4.28 9.07 -7.56
N LEU A 274 5.23 9.52 -6.73
CA LEU A 274 6.55 8.89 -6.61
C LEU A 274 6.45 7.45 -6.10
N PHE A 275 5.66 7.25 -5.05
CA PHE A 275 5.40 5.92 -4.49
C PHE A 275 4.73 5.01 -5.52
N ALA A 276 3.71 5.50 -6.24
CA ALA A 276 3.02 4.75 -7.27
C ALA A 276 3.98 4.30 -8.36
N PHE A 277 4.82 5.20 -8.86
CA PHE A 277 5.82 4.88 -9.88
C PHE A 277 6.77 3.77 -9.41
N ALA A 278 7.33 3.92 -8.21
CA ALA A 278 8.23 2.94 -7.63
C ALA A 278 7.55 1.58 -7.38
N SER A 279 6.36 1.58 -6.78
CA SER A 279 5.58 0.37 -6.49
C SER A 279 5.16 -0.38 -7.76
N ILE A 280 4.75 0.34 -8.82
CA ILE A 280 4.42 -0.25 -10.12
C ILE A 280 5.66 -0.95 -10.70
N THR A 281 6.82 -0.30 -10.63
CA THR A 281 8.09 -0.83 -11.15
C THR A 281 8.46 -2.15 -10.48
N GLU A 282 8.38 -2.21 -9.15
CA GLU A 282 8.66 -3.43 -8.37
C GLU A 282 7.63 -4.54 -8.64
N THR A 283 6.35 -4.19 -8.68
CA THR A 283 5.26 -5.16 -8.89
C THR A 283 5.39 -5.84 -10.26
N ILE A 284 5.69 -5.07 -11.31
CA ILE A 284 5.83 -5.59 -12.66
C ILE A 284 7.08 -6.47 -12.78
N LEU A 285 8.18 -6.11 -12.13
CA LEU A 285 9.35 -6.98 -12.04
C LEU A 285 8.98 -8.33 -11.43
N GLN A 286 8.26 -8.33 -10.31
CA GLN A 286 7.86 -9.56 -9.63
C GLN A 286 7.03 -10.45 -10.55
N LYS A 287 6.06 -9.87 -11.25
CA LYS A 287 5.23 -10.55 -12.26
C LYS A 287 6.08 -11.15 -13.40
N MET A 288 7.06 -10.39 -13.91
CA MET A 288 7.97 -10.88 -14.96
C MET A 288 8.85 -12.05 -14.48
N LYS A 289 9.35 -11.98 -13.24
CA LYS A 289 10.15 -13.06 -12.63
C LYS A 289 9.32 -14.31 -12.40
N GLU A 290 8.08 -14.16 -11.93
CA GLU A 290 7.15 -15.27 -11.72
C GLU A 290 6.85 -15.98 -13.04
N ILE A 291 6.52 -15.24 -14.10
CA ILE A 291 6.31 -15.79 -15.45
C ILE A 291 7.57 -16.51 -15.94
N ARG A 292 8.76 -15.93 -15.77
CA ARG A 292 10.03 -16.56 -16.15
C ARG A 292 10.26 -17.87 -15.40
N SER A 293 9.98 -17.89 -14.09
CA SER A 293 10.09 -19.10 -13.26
C SER A 293 9.14 -20.20 -13.74
N ILE A 294 7.87 -19.85 -14.00
CA ILE A 294 6.86 -20.79 -14.51
C ILE A 294 7.26 -21.35 -15.88
N ILE A 295 7.73 -20.50 -16.80
CA ILE A 295 8.21 -20.94 -18.12
C ILE A 295 9.40 -21.87 -17.96
N THR A 296 10.35 -21.54 -17.08
CA THR A 296 11.56 -22.34 -16.86
C THR A 296 11.21 -23.69 -16.24
N CYS A 297 10.31 -23.72 -15.26
CA CYS A 297 9.83 -24.95 -14.62
C CYS A 297 9.02 -25.81 -15.59
N THR A 298 8.10 -25.22 -16.36
CA THR A 298 7.29 -25.92 -17.38
C THR A 298 8.17 -26.49 -18.48
N THR A 299 9.18 -25.74 -18.94
CA THR A 299 10.14 -26.18 -19.94
C THR A 299 11.00 -27.31 -19.39
N ARG A 300 11.49 -27.21 -18.14
CA ARG A 300 12.24 -28.27 -17.47
C ARG A 300 11.42 -29.54 -17.28
N LYS A 301 10.13 -29.41 -16.93
CA LYS A 301 9.19 -30.52 -16.80
C LYS A 301 8.95 -31.20 -18.14
N ARG A 302 8.66 -30.44 -19.21
CA ARG A 302 8.51 -30.97 -20.59
C ARG A 302 9.78 -31.64 -21.11
N ILE A 303 10.95 -31.06 -20.84
CA ILE A 303 12.24 -31.67 -21.18
C ILE A 303 12.40 -33.00 -20.44
N LYS A 304 12.21 -33.05 -19.11
CA LYS A 304 12.29 -34.31 -18.35
C LYS A 304 11.29 -35.37 -18.85
N THR A 305 10.06 -35.00 -19.21
CA THR A 305 9.09 -35.93 -19.80
C THR A 305 9.53 -36.42 -21.19
N ALA A 306 10.11 -35.56 -22.01
CA ALA A 306 10.67 -35.93 -23.32
C ALA A 306 11.92 -36.82 -23.21
N PHE A 307 12.74 -36.65 -22.16
CA PHE A 307 13.90 -37.50 -21.88
C PHE A 307 13.53 -38.83 -21.20
N GLY A 308 12.45 -38.87 -20.42
CA GLY A 308 11.90 -40.12 -19.84
C GLY A 308 11.23 -41.03 -20.87
N CYS A 309 10.78 -40.48 -22.01
CA CYS A 309 10.27 -41.23 -23.15
C CYS A 309 11.41 -41.47 -24.16
N GLY A 310 12.25 -42.46 -23.88
CA GLY A 310 13.50 -42.70 -24.60
C GLY A 310 13.38 -42.74 -26.12
N LYS A 311 13.81 -41.67 -26.80
CA LYS A 311 14.27 -41.73 -28.20
C LYS A 311 15.56 -40.94 -28.37
N ARG A 312 16.67 -41.68 -28.32
CA ARG A 312 18.06 -41.31 -28.66
C ARG A 312 18.23 -40.95 -30.15
N LYS A 313 17.43 -40.05 -30.71
CA LYS A 313 17.67 -39.49 -32.06
C LYS A 313 17.21 -38.05 -32.07
N ASN A 314 18.14 -37.12 -31.83
CA ASN A 314 18.26 -35.81 -32.51
C ASN A 314 19.05 -34.79 -31.68
N MET A 315 20.37 -34.96 -31.58
CA MET A 315 21.29 -33.93 -31.08
C MET A 315 21.25 -32.63 -31.93
N ILE A 316 20.87 -32.74 -33.21
CA ILE A 316 20.71 -31.59 -34.13
C ILE A 316 19.45 -30.76 -33.79
N HIS A 317 18.40 -31.41 -33.29
CA HIS A 317 17.19 -30.70 -32.83
C HIS A 317 17.42 -29.99 -31.50
N PHE A 318 18.32 -30.53 -30.66
CA PHE A 318 18.74 -29.91 -29.40
C PHE A 318 19.47 -28.58 -29.60
N ARG A 319 20.43 -28.49 -30.55
CA ARG A 319 21.06 -27.20 -30.93
C ARG A 319 20.07 -26.18 -31.51
N ARG A 320 18.98 -26.65 -32.12
CA ARG A 320 17.90 -25.80 -32.65
C ARG A 320 17.00 -25.25 -31.54
N ILE A 321 16.72 -26.06 -30.51
CA ILE A 321 16.01 -25.65 -29.30
C ILE A 321 16.87 -24.71 -28.45
N GLU A 322 18.18 -24.95 -28.33
CA GLU A 322 19.11 -24.07 -27.62
C GLU A 322 19.33 -22.73 -28.37
N LYS A 323 19.34 -22.74 -29.72
CA LYS A 323 19.24 -21.50 -30.52
C LYS A 323 17.90 -20.79 -30.33
N GLN A 324 16.78 -21.51 -30.26
CA GLN A 324 15.49 -20.92 -29.89
C GLN A 324 15.50 -20.38 -28.45
N GLN A 325 16.22 -21.03 -27.53
CA GLN A 325 16.38 -20.59 -26.14
C GLN A 325 17.13 -19.25 -26.06
N LYS A 326 18.19 -19.07 -26.88
CA LYS A 326 18.88 -17.77 -27.06
C LYS A 326 18.03 -16.71 -27.77
N THR A 327 17.06 -17.13 -28.59
CA THR A 327 16.13 -16.22 -29.29
C THR A 327 14.95 -15.82 -28.39
N ILE A 328 14.49 -16.70 -27.50
CA ILE A 328 13.44 -16.46 -26.49
C ILE A 328 13.99 -15.63 -25.30
N SER A 329 15.28 -15.71 -25.02
CA SER A 329 15.95 -14.85 -24.04
C SER A 329 16.29 -13.44 -24.54
N ASN A 330 15.90 -13.08 -25.78
CA ASN A 330 16.16 -11.77 -26.36
C ASN A 330 15.00 -10.80 -26.05
N PRO A 331 15.22 -9.69 -25.32
CA PRO A 331 14.15 -8.85 -24.76
C PRO A 331 13.34 -8.03 -25.78
N PHE A 332 13.61 -8.15 -27.09
CA PHE A 332 13.06 -7.26 -28.13
C PHE A 332 12.03 -7.88 -29.10
N MET A 333 11.51 -9.09 -28.86
CA MET A 333 10.52 -9.66 -29.78
C MET A 333 9.08 -9.21 -29.44
N PRO A 334 8.33 -8.60 -30.39
CA PRO A 334 6.94 -8.25 -30.15
C PRO A 334 6.10 -9.51 -29.94
N ILE A 335 5.18 -9.48 -28.98
CA ILE A 335 4.19 -10.52 -28.67
C ILE A 335 3.21 -10.64 -29.85
N ARG A 336 3.63 -11.24 -30.98
CA ARG A 336 2.76 -11.54 -32.13
C ARG A 336 2.87 -12.97 -32.65
N CYS A 337 3.74 -13.81 -32.10
CA CYS A 337 3.95 -15.19 -32.58
C CYS A 337 3.44 -16.30 -31.65
N PHE A 338 2.50 -16.02 -30.74
CA PHE A 338 1.86 -17.08 -29.94
C PHE A 338 0.33 -17.11 -30.12
N VAL A 339 -0.12 -17.10 -31.38
CA VAL A 339 -1.43 -17.67 -31.75
C VAL A 339 -1.15 -18.99 -32.46
N MET A 340 -0.83 -20.02 -31.69
CA MET A 340 -0.98 -21.39 -32.18
C MET A 340 -2.48 -21.67 -32.21
N LYS A 341 -3.06 -21.68 -33.41
CA LYS A 341 -4.42 -22.17 -33.69
C LYS A 341 -4.65 -23.47 -32.89
N ARG A 342 -5.47 -23.41 -31.85
CA ARG A 342 -6.11 -24.61 -31.28
C ARG A 342 -7.07 -25.16 -32.35
N PRO A 343 -6.99 -26.43 -32.76
CA PRO A 343 -8.18 -27.10 -33.25
C PRO A 343 -9.07 -27.39 -32.04
N MET A 344 -10.26 -26.83 -32.11
CA MET A 344 -11.44 -27.13 -31.30
C MET A 344 -11.80 -28.61 -31.50
N ILE A 345 -11.75 -29.44 -30.45
CA ILE A 345 -12.47 -30.71 -30.42
C ILE A 345 -13.10 -30.86 -29.03
N PHE A 346 -14.43 -30.74 -29.03
CA PHE A 346 -15.36 -31.12 -27.98
C PHE A 346 -15.24 -32.62 -27.66
N ARG A 347 -15.13 -32.96 -26.37
CA ARG A 347 -16.05 -33.89 -25.68
C ARG A 347 -15.86 -33.79 -24.18
#